data_AF-A0A9J7L847-F1
#
_entry.id   AF-A0A9J7L847-F1
#
_cell.length_a   1.000
_cell.length_b   1.000
_cell.length_c   1.000
_cell.angle_alpha   90.00
_cell.angle_beta   90.00
_cell.angle_gamma   90.00
#
_symmetry.space_group_name_H-M   'P 1'
#
loop_
_entity.id
_entity.type
_entity.pdbx_description
1 polymer ?
#
loop_
_entity_poly.entity_id
_entity_poly.type
_entity_poly.pdbx_seq_one_letter_code
_entity_poly.pdbx_strand_id
1 'polypeptide(L)'
;MSLYTFSPKMEIRDLIFNGTGSNKDNWFSKSRLISSPWTDLKTEQTNYFSIAGSAHPHSSRRYYRRFFINRNYGGCPADRGWLVVLDGYSNYCLWERRNSGNPRILFSKLPTNVNFERDRANVGIADVMAIFIKTCDD
;
A
#
# COMPACT_ATOMS: atom_id res chain seq x y z
N MET A 1 4.56 -14.19 21.37
CA MET A 1 3.55 -13.28 21.97
C MET A 1 3.77 -11.90 21.37
N SER A 2 2.80 -11.38 20.60
CA SER A 2 2.90 -10.00 20.09
C SER A 2 2.53 -9.03 21.21
N LEU A 3 3.36 -8.01 21.46
CA LEU A 3 3.11 -6.97 22.46
C LEU A 3 2.05 -5.94 22.00
N TYR A 4 1.38 -6.19 20.88
CA TYR A 4 0.32 -5.36 20.33
C TYR A 4 -1.01 -6.11 20.38
N THR A 5 -1.93 -5.67 21.24
CA THR A 5 -3.30 -6.20 21.29
C THR A 5 -4.17 -5.42 20.31
N PHE A 6 -4.65 -6.09 19.27
CA PHE A 6 -5.62 -5.52 18.35
C PHE A 6 -6.95 -5.30 19.07
N SER A 7 -7.49 -4.08 19.02
CA SER A 7 -8.87 -3.83 19.45
C SER A 7 -9.83 -4.65 18.59
N PRO A 8 -10.93 -5.19 19.14
CA PRO A 8 -11.97 -5.86 18.35
C PRO A 8 -12.58 -5.00 17.23
N LYS A 9 -12.39 -3.67 17.30
CA LYS A 9 -12.86 -2.70 16.29
C LYS A 9 -11.81 -2.39 15.21
N MET A 10 -10.61 -2.96 15.30
CA MET A 10 -9.53 -2.67 14.36
C MET A 10 -9.74 -3.45 13.06
N GLU A 11 -9.82 -2.72 11.94
CA GLU A 11 -9.87 -3.32 10.62
C GLU A 11 -8.47 -3.77 10.21
N ILE A 12 -8.25 -5.09 10.14
CA ILE A 12 -6.97 -5.69 9.75
C ILE A 12 -7.04 -6.07 8.27
N ARG A 13 -5.98 -5.76 7.52
CA ARG A 13 -5.83 -6.05 6.10
C ARG A 13 -4.50 -6.78 5.90
N ASP A 14 -4.57 -8.10 5.72
CA ASP A 14 -3.38 -8.95 5.67
C ASP A 14 -2.99 -9.32 4.24
N LEU A 15 -1.74 -9.02 3.90
CA LEU A 15 -1.07 -9.52 2.70
C LEU A 15 -0.02 -10.54 3.12
N ILE A 16 -0.09 -11.75 2.57
CA ILE A 16 0.90 -12.80 2.82
C ILE A 16 1.71 -13.03 1.55
N PHE A 17 3.03 -13.04 1.68
CA PHE A 17 3.97 -13.22 0.58
C PHE A 17 4.86 -14.43 0.78
N ASN A 18 5.25 -15.08 -0.31
CA ASN A 18 6.30 -16.09 -0.33
C ASN A 18 7.68 -15.41 -0.30
N GLY A 19 8.28 -15.36 0.89
CA GLY A 19 9.62 -14.81 1.11
C GLY A 19 10.78 -15.71 0.68
N THR A 20 10.55 -17.00 0.39
CA THR A 20 11.63 -17.94 0.06
C THR A 20 12.36 -17.52 -1.22
N GLY A 21 13.68 -17.44 -1.17
CA GLY A 21 14.52 -17.02 -2.30
C GLY A 21 14.25 -15.59 -2.76
N SER A 22 13.69 -14.74 -1.89
CA SER A 22 13.56 -13.30 -2.13
C SER A 22 14.83 -12.55 -1.71
N ASN A 23 14.90 -11.27 -2.07
CA ASN A 23 15.87 -10.33 -1.53
C ASN A 23 15.14 -9.22 -0.77
N LYS A 24 15.89 -8.32 -0.15
CA LYS A 24 15.37 -7.21 0.67
C LYS A 24 14.34 -6.32 -0.03
N ASP A 25 14.30 -6.30 -1.37
CA ASP A 25 13.45 -5.40 -2.16
C ASP A 25 12.29 -6.11 -2.87
N ASN A 26 12.42 -7.41 -3.18
CA ASN A 26 11.49 -8.12 -4.06
C ASN A 26 10.51 -9.08 -3.36
N TRP A 27 10.59 -9.25 -2.04
CA TRP A 27 9.64 -10.08 -1.28
C TRP A 27 8.21 -9.52 -1.35
N PHE A 28 8.08 -8.19 -1.43
CA PHE A 28 6.83 -7.49 -1.69
C PHE A 28 6.62 -7.35 -3.20
N SER A 29 6.12 -8.40 -3.83
CA SER A 29 5.83 -8.40 -5.26
C SER A 29 4.57 -9.20 -5.56
N LYS A 30 3.92 -8.88 -6.68
CA LYS A 30 2.70 -9.59 -7.11
C LYS A 30 2.94 -11.08 -7.30
N SER A 31 4.07 -11.47 -7.90
CA SER A 31 4.39 -12.88 -8.18
C SER A 31 4.62 -13.72 -6.92
N ARG A 32 4.88 -13.08 -5.78
CA ARG A 32 5.06 -13.74 -4.48
C ARG A 32 3.81 -13.68 -3.61
N LEU A 33 2.72 -13.07 -4.07
CA LEU A 33 1.50 -12.89 -3.28
C LEU A 33 0.77 -14.23 -3.07
N ILE A 34 0.75 -14.71 -1.83
CA ILE A 34 0.02 -15.92 -1.40
C ILE A 34 -1.45 -15.60 -1.10
N SER A 35 -1.71 -14.54 -0.32
CA SER A 35 -3.08 -14.10 0.00
C SER A 35 -3.16 -12.59 0.15
N SER A 36 -4.38 -12.06 -0.03
CA SER A 36 -4.67 -10.62 -0.05
C SER A 36 -6.07 -10.37 0.51
N PRO A 37 -6.32 -9.21 1.15
CA PRO A 37 -7.65 -8.84 1.61
C PRO A 37 -8.52 -8.28 0.47
N TRP A 38 -7.93 -8.04 -0.70
CA TRP A 38 -8.62 -7.61 -1.91
C TRP A 38 -8.76 -8.76 -2.90
N THR A 39 -9.98 -8.95 -3.39
CA THR A 39 -10.39 -10.10 -4.21
C THR A 39 -9.86 -10.01 -5.65
N ASP A 40 -9.63 -8.80 -6.15
CA ASP A 40 -9.16 -8.53 -7.51
C ASP A 40 -7.62 -8.45 -7.61
N LEU A 41 -6.90 -8.29 -6.50
CA LEU A 41 -5.47 -7.94 -6.56
C LEU A 41 -4.62 -8.99 -7.28
N LYS A 42 -4.99 -10.28 -7.22
CA LYS A 42 -4.27 -11.34 -7.94
C LYS A 42 -4.51 -11.28 -9.45
N THR A 43 -5.71 -10.93 -9.88
CA THR A 43 -6.12 -11.00 -11.29
C THR A 43 -5.93 -9.69 -12.04
N GLU A 44 -6.16 -8.54 -11.38
CA GLU A 44 -6.04 -7.21 -11.98
C GLU A 44 -4.58 -6.82 -12.29
N GLN A 45 -4.39 -6.05 -13.35
CA GLN A 45 -3.07 -5.53 -13.70
C GLN A 45 -2.55 -4.51 -12.67
N THR A 46 -1.23 -4.43 -12.54
CA THR A 46 -0.57 -3.44 -11.67
C THR A 46 0.57 -2.76 -12.42
N ASN A 47 0.54 -1.43 -12.53
CA ASN A 47 1.69 -0.67 -13.01
C ASN A 47 2.79 -0.55 -11.95
N TYR A 48 2.43 -0.66 -10.66
CA TYR A 48 3.38 -0.77 -9.56
C TYR A 48 2.90 -1.81 -8.53
N PHE A 49 3.81 -2.69 -8.14
CA PHE A 49 3.66 -3.59 -7.00
C PHE A 49 5.06 -3.84 -6.42
N SER A 50 5.58 -2.89 -5.65
CA SER A 50 6.91 -2.99 -5.07
C SER A 50 7.11 -2.06 -3.87
N ILE A 51 8.14 -2.33 -3.06
CA ILE A 51 8.59 -1.45 -1.97
C ILE A 51 9.05 -0.11 -2.53
N ALA A 52 9.86 -0.16 -3.60
CA ALA A 52 10.35 1.04 -4.27
C ALA A 52 9.19 1.87 -4.86
N GLY A 53 8.13 1.22 -5.34
CA GLY A 53 6.98 1.89 -5.93
C GLY A 53 7.37 2.87 -7.04
N SER A 54 6.90 4.12 -6.97
CA SER A 54 7.17 5.12 -8.00
C SER A 54 7.96 6.32 -7.50
N ALA A 55 8.70 6.95 -8.41
CA ALA A 55 9.49 8.14 -8.16
C ALA A 55 9.34 9.10 -9.34
N HIS A 56 8.80 10.30 -9.09
CA HIS A 56 8.52 11.27 -10.14
C HIS A 56 9.12 12.63 -9.79
N PRO A 57 9.64 13.37 -10.79
CA PRO A 57 10.07 14.75 -10.58
C PRO A 57 8.85 15.64 -10.32
N HIS A 58 8.96 16.53 -9.34
CA HIS A 58 8.00 17.60 -9.12
C HIS A 58 8.70 18.82 -8.56
N SER A 59 8.66 19.93 -9.31
CA SER A 59 9.48 21.11 -9.03
C SER A 59 10.97 20.73 -8.93
N SER A 60 11.70 21.22 -7.92
CA SER A 60 13.14 20.97 -7.72
C SER A 60 13.47 19.66 -6.97
N ARG A 61 12.48 18.78 -6.73
CA ARG A 61 12.67 17.54 -5.95
C ARG A 61 11.95 16.35 -6.58
N ARG A 62 12.20 15.15 -6.05
CA ARG A 62 11.43 13.94 -6.37
C ARG A 62 10.44 13.66 -5.24
N TYR A 63 9.27 13.18 -5.61
CA TYR A 63 8.32 12.60 -4.67
C TYR A 63 8.23 11.09 -4.88
N TYR A 64 7.86 10.37 -3.82
CA TYR A 64 7.93 8.91 -3.79
C TYR A 64 6.64 8.28 -3.29
N ARG A 65 6.16 7.25 -3.98
CA ARG A 65 5.10 6.37 -3.47
C ARG A 65 5.77 5.05 -3.16
N ARG A 66 5.88 4.70 -1.88
CA ARG A 66 6.56 3.47 -1.42
C ARG A 66 5.55 2.44 -0.95
N PHE A 67 5.98 1.18 -0.85
CA PHE A 67 5.09 0.04 -0.55
C PHE A 67 3.79 0.15 -1.36
N PHE A 68 3.98 0.23 -2.67
CA PHE A 68 2.97 0.78 -3.57
C PHE A 68 2.36 -0.33 -4.40
N ILE A 69 1.06 -0.51 -4.23
CA ILE A 69 0.23 -1.44 -4.99
C ILE A 69 -0.78 -0.60 -5.77
N ASN A 70 -0.49 -0.37 -7.04
CA ASN A 70 -1.24 0.53 -7.91
C ASN A 70 -1.65 -0.17 -9.19
N ARG A 71 -2.89 0.07 -9.60
CA ARG A 71 -3.47 -0.52 -10.81
C ARG A 71 -2.96 0.22 -12.03
N ASN A 72 -3.19 1.52 -12.05
CA ASN A 72 -2.87 2.38 -13.19
C ASN A 72 -2.67 3.83 -12.75
N TYR A 73 -1.98 4.58 -13.60
CA TYR A 73 -2.03 6.04 -13.61
C TYR A 73 -2.97 6.53 -14.71
N GLY A 74 -3.49 7.73 -14.52
CA GLY A 74 -4.27 8.47 -15.52
C GLY A 74 -4.32 9.96 -15.22
N GLY A 75 -3.37 10.46 -14.41
CA GLY A 75 -3.45 11.72 -13.70
C GLY A 75 -4.11 11.55 -12.32
N CYS A 76 -3.85 12.48 -11.41
CA CYS A 76 -4.29 12.39 -10.00
C CYS A 76 -5.76 11.99 -9.82
N PRO A 77 -6.74 12.53 -10.57
CA PRO A 77 -8.15 12.17 -10.41
C PRO A 77 -8.51 10.77 -10.93
N ALA A 78 -7.59 10.08 -11.61
CA ALA A 78 -7.77 8.77 -12.23
C ALA A 78 -6.79 7.71 -11.71
N ASP A 79 -5.94 8.07 -10.73
CA ASP A 79 -5.05 7.13 -10.07
C ASP A 79 -5.87 6.12 -9.24
N ARG A 80 -5.68 4.82 -9.53
CA ARG A 80 -6.40 3.73 -8.88
C ARG A 80 -5.42 2.72 -8.30
N GLY A 81 -5.67 2.25 -7.09
CA GLY A 81 -4.81 1.28 -6.42
C GLY A 81 -5.39 0.72 -5.14
N TRP A 82 -4.55 0.00 -4.40
CA TRP A 82 -4.94 -0.73 -3.21
C TRP A 82 -4.20 -0.25 -1.96
N LEU A 83 -2.91 0.09 -2.08
CA LEU A 83 -2.06 0.47 -0.96
C LEU A 83 -0.98 1.46 -1.40
N VAL A 84 -0.71 2.47 -0.58
CA VAL A 84 0.45 3.35 -0.73
C VAL A 84 0.91 3.86 0.62
N VAL A 85 2.22 3.85 0.84
CA VAL A 85 2.87 4.52 1.96
C VAL A 85 3.53 5.79 1.44
N LEU A 86 3.10 6.92 2.00
CA LEU A 86 3.54 8.26 1.65
C LEU A 86 4.32 8.84 2.83
N ASP A 87 5.43 9.50 2.56
CA ASP A 87 6.21 10.25 3.55
C ASP A 87 6.56 11.65 3.01
N GLY A 88 7.35 12.40 3.78
CA GLY A 88 8.02 13.65 3.38
C GLY A 88 7.25 14.50 2.35
N TYR A 89 7.81 14.56 1.13
CA TYR A 89 7.35 15.38 0.00
C TYR A 89 6.36 14.67 -0.94
N SER A 90 5.74 13.58 -0.51
CA SER A 90 4.73 12.87 -1.30
C SER A 90 3.37 13.57 -1.19
N ASN A 91 3.28 14.68 -1.91
CA ASN A 91 2.18 15.64 -1.87
C ASN A 91 1.86 16.25 -3.24
N TYR A 92 2.21 15.56 -4.33
CA TYR A 92 1.91 16.01 -5.70
C TYR A 92 0.40 16.06 -5.95
N CYS A 93 -0.27 14.93 -5.75
CA CYS A 93 -1.71 14.83 -5.92
C CYS A 93 -2.45 15.26 -4.66
N LEU A 94 -3.64 15.86 -4.82
CA LEU A 94 -4.46 16.28 -3.67
C LEU A 94 -4.83 15.10 -2.77
N TRP A 95 -5.05 13.92 -3.35
CA TRP A 95 -5.34 12.72 -2.58
C TRP A 95 -4.19 12.22 -1.71
N GLU A 96 -2.94 12.63 -1.96
CA GLU A 96 -1.78 12.26 -1.14
C GLU A 96 -1.66 13.10 0.13
N ARG A 97 -2.33 14.26 0.16
CA ARG A 97 -2.27 15.25 1.24
C ARG A 97 -3.29 14.99 2.35
N ARG A 98 -3.81 13.78 2.44
CA ARG A 98 -4.83 13.40 3.45
C ARG A 98 -4.18 13.31 4.82
N ASN A 99 -4.74 14.01 5.79
CA ASN A 99 -4.23 14.15 7.15
C ASN A 99 -2.85 14.82 7.24
N SER A 100 -2.52 15.34 8.42
CA SER A 100 -1.18 15.79 8.77
C SER A 100 -0.37 14.62 9.36
N GLY A 101 0.94 14.59 9.09
CA GLY A 101 1.86 13.58 9.63
C GLY A 101 2.45 12.64 8.57
N ASN A 102 3.54 11.97 8.94
CA ASN A 102 4.24 10.96 8.16
C ASN A 102 4.59 9.76 9.06
N PRO A 103 4.57 8.52 8.55
CA PRO A 103 4.07 8.14 7.23
C PRO A 103 2.54 8.18 7.17
N ARG A 104 1.98 8.44 5.97
CA ARG A 104 0.55 8.27 5.66
C ARG A 104 0.37 6.97 4.91
N ILE A 105 -0.40 6.05 5.49
CA ILE A 105 -0.62 4.72 4.91
C ILE A 105 -2.05 4.69 4.36
N LEU A 106 -2.20 4.91 3.06
CA LEU A 106 -3.51 4.92 2.41
C LEU A 106 -3.82 3.56 1.81
N PHE A 107 -5.04 3.07 2.02
CA PHE A 107 -5.46 1.78 1.49
C PHE A 107 -6.91 1.78 1.01
N SER A 108 -7.29 0.81 0.17
CA SER A 108 -8.69 0.62 -0.23
C SER A 108 -9.47 -0.12 0.86
N LYS A 109 -10.58 0.47 1.31
CA LYS A 109 -11.57 -0.20 2.18
C LYS A 109 -12.54 -1.09 1.39
N LEU A 110 -12.58 -0.94 0.07
CA LEU A 110 -13.37 -1.83 -0.77
C LEU A 110 -12.76 -3.23 -0.80
N PRO A 111 -13.52 -4.25 -1.23
CA PRO A 111 -12.96 -5.55 -1.58
C PRO A 111 -11.99 -5.49 -2.78
N THR A 112 -11.92 -4.37 -3.49
CA THR A 112 -11.15 -4.15 -4.73
C THR A 112 -10.33 -2.86 -4.68
N ASN A 113 -9.66 -2.49 -5.78
CA ASN A 113 -8.98 -1.18 -5.88
C ASN A 113 -9.95 0.01 -5.76
N VAL A 114 -9.43 1.14 -5.28
CA VAL A 114 -10.16 2.40 -5.11
C VAL A 114 -9.58 3.48 -6.03
N ASN A 115 -10.41 4.43 -6.47
CA ASN A 115 -9.88 5.69 -6.99
C ASN A 115 -9.44 6.56 -5.81
N PHE A 116 -8.14 6.85 -5.70
CA PHE A 116 -7.61 7.54 -4.54
C PHE A 116 -8.15 8.96 -4.38
N GLU A 117 -8.61 9.63 -5.43
CA GLU A 117 -9.16 10.99 -5.33
C GLU A 117 -10.68 11.02 -5.25
N ARG A 118 -11.35 10.27 -6.11
CA ARG A 118 -12.81 10.34 -6.29
C ARG A 118 -13.57 9.56 -5.23
N ASP A 119 -13.03 8.43 -4.79
CA ASP A 119 -13.73 7.54 -3.85
C ASP A 119 -13.28 7.82 -2.41
N ARG A 120 -13.28 9.10 -1.99
CA ARG A 120 -12.64 9.53 -0.73
C ARG A 120 -13.10 8.77 0.50
N ALA A 121 -14.40 8.51 0.57
CA ALA A 121 -15.04 7.77 1.67
C ALA A 121 -14.58 6.31 1.75
N ASN A 122 -14.04 5.74 0.67
CA ASN A 122 -13.59 4.35 0.56
C ASN A 122 -12.06 4.19 0.67
N VAL A 123 -11.33 5.29 0.83
CA VAL A 123 -9.89 5.26 1.11
C VAL A 123 -9.69 5.33 2.62
N GLY A 124 -9.13 4.27 3.19
CA GLY A 124 -8.72 4.18 4.58
C GLY A 124 -7.35 4.80 4.80
N ILE A 125 -7.08 5.18 6.05
CA ILE A 125 -5.77 5.66 6.51
C ILE A 125 -5.42 4.79 7.71
N ALA A 126 -4.34 4.02 7.63
CA ALA A 126 -3.93 3.12 8.70
C ALA A 126 -3.00 3.85 9.68
N ASP A 127 -3.20 3.61 10.98
CA ASP A 127 -2.33 4.11 12.04
C ASP A 127 -1.03 3.30 12.15
N VAL A 128 -1.07 2.02 11.76
CA VAL A 128 0.05 1.07 11.85
C VAL A 128 0.12 0.20 10.60
N MET A 129 1.32 0.01 10.06
CA MET A 129 1.67 -1.08 9.14
C MET A 129 2.76 -1.91 9.81
N ALA A 130 2.51 -3.20 9.99
CA ALA A 130 3.45 -4.10 10.63
C ALA A 130 3.96 -5.14 9.63
N ILE A 131 5.26 -5.43 9.70
CA ILE A 131 5.91 -6.51 8.97
C ILE A 131 6.33 -7.54 10.01
N PHE A 132 5.78 -8.75 9.92
CA PHE A 132 6.04 -9.81 10.89
C PHE A 132 6.95 -10.88 10.30
N ILE A 133 7.83 -11.41 11.14
CA ILE A 133 8.62 -12.59 10.86
C ILE A 133 8.01 -13.72 11.68
N LYS A 134 7.62 -14.81 11.01
CA LYS A 134 7.11 -16.02 11.65
C LYS A 134 7.98 -17.20 11.24
N THR A 135 8.54 -17.89 12.21
CA THR A 135 9.14 -19.22 12.04
C THR A 135 8.11 -20.27 12.43
N CYS A 136 8.18 -21.46 11.83
CA CYS A 136 7.53 -22.62 12.44
C CYS A 136 8.34 -22.98 13.68
N ASP A 137 7.66 -23.38 14.76
CA ASP A 137 8.33 -24.08 15.85
C ASP A 137 8.72 -25.46 15.31
N ASP A 138 9.98 -25.85 15.47
CA ASP A 138 10.45 -27.22 15.22
C ASP A 138 9.88 -28.18 16.27
#